data_AF-A0A350PA68-F1
#
_entry.id   AF-A0A350PA68-F1
#
_cell.length_a   1.000
_cell.length_b   1.000
_cell.length_c   1.000
_cell.angle_alpha   90.00
_cell.angle_beta   90.00
_cell.angle_gamma   90.00
#
_symmetry.space_group_name_H-M   'P 1'
#
loop_
_entity.id
_entity.type
_entity.pdbx_description
1 polymer ?
#
loop_
_entity_poly.entity_id
_entity_poly.type
_entity_poly.pdbx_seq_one_letter_code
_entity_poly.pdbx_strand_id
1 'polypeptide(L)'
;MAQLYFYYSAMNAGKSTSLLQSAYNYRERGMHSLIYTASLDDRYGIGKVTSRIGLQADAKLYSKDVDLYAAISEDHNKQKLDCVFIDEAQFLTKQQVRQLVDVVDELRIPVLAYGLRTDFLGETFEGSHYLLAWA
;
A
#
# COMPACT_ATOMS: atom_id res chain seq x y z
N MET A 1 -12.57 5.95 13.01
CA MET A 1 -11.36 5.31 13.53
C MET A 1 -10.52 4.92 12.33
N ALA A 2 -9.22 5.19 12.33
CA ALA A 2 -8.34 4.67 11.28
C ALA A 2 -8.32 3.14 11.32
N GLN A 3 -8.16 2.49 10.18
CA GLN A 3 -8.11 1.04 10.04
C GLN A 3 -7.09 0.67 8.96
N LEU A 4 -6.54 -0.54 9.10
CA LEU A 4 -5.74 -1.20 8.07
C LEU A 4 -6.72 -2.03 7.23
N TYR A 5 -6.73 -1.83 5.91
CA TYR A 5 -7.56 -2.61 5.00
C TYR A 5 -6.69 -3.42 4.07
N PHE A 6 -7.07 -4.68 3.83
CA PHE A 6 -6.42 -5.51 2.83
C PHE A 6 -7.36 -5.89 1.68
N TYR A 7 -7.14 -5.28 0.52
CA TYR A 7 -7.82 -5.61 -0.74
C TYR A 7 -6.98 -6.60 -1.54
N TYR A 8 -7.39 -7.86 -1.52
CA TYR A 8 -6.69 -8.91 -2.25
C TYR A 8 -7.53 -9.48 -3.39
N SER A 9 -6.83 -9.89 -4.44
CA SER A 9 -7.44 -10.57 -5.59
C SER A 9 -6.40 -11.35 -6.37
N ALA A 10 -6.83 -12.20 -7.29
CA ALA A 10 -5.94 -12.76 -8.31
C ALA A 10 -5.25 -11.65 -9.13
N MET A 11 -4.14 -12.00 -9.78
CA MET A 11 -3.53 -11.14 -10.81
C MET A 11 -4.59 -10.76 -11.85
N ASN A 12 -4.45 -9.59 -12.48
CA ASN A 12 -5.36 -9.08 -13.51
C ASN A 12 -6.75 -8.60 -13.03
N ALA A 13 -7.11 -8.68 -11.74
CA ALA A 13 -8.46 -8.32 -11.30
C ALA A 13 -8.66 -6.82 -10.94
N GLY A 14 -7.81 -5.92 -11.45
CA GLY A 14 -8.03 -4.47 -11.35
C GLY A 14 -7.58 -3.77 -10.05
N LYS A 15 -6.76 -4.40 -9.20
CA LYS A 15 -6.28 -3.82 -7.93
C LYS A 15 -5.67 -2.42 -8.07
N SER A 16 -4.70 -2.25 -8.98
CA SER A 16 -4.05 -0.95 -9.19
C SER A 16 -5.04 0.09 -9.72
N THR A 17 -6.07 -0.30 -10.48
CA THR A 17 -7.16 0.61 -10.87
C THR A 17 -7.93 1.09 -9.64
N SER A 18 -8.35 0.19 -8.76
CA SER A 18 -9.08 0.53 -7.54
C SER A 18 -8.26 1.37 -6.57
N LEU A 19 -6.97 1.07 -6.43
CA LEU A 19 -6.03 1.88 -5.64
C LEU A 19 -5.97 3.31 -6.20
N LEU A 20 -5.67 3.45 -7.50
CA LEU A 20 -5.51 4.76 -8.13
C LEU A 20 -6.81 5.58 -8.13
N GLN A 21 -7.95 4.93 -8.30
CA GLN A 21 -9.25 5.58 -8.19
C GLN A 21 -9.50 6.09 -6.76
N SER A 22 -9.16 5.28 -5.74
CA SER A 22 -9.30 5.67 -4.35
C SER A 22 -8.38 6.85 -4.01
N ALA A 23 -7.10 6.79 -4.42
CA ALA A 23 -6.15 7.88 -4.23
C ALA A 23 -6.59 9.18 -4.94
N TYR A 24 -7.14 9.06 -6.15
CA TYR A 24 -7.74 10.19 -6.86
C TYR A 24 -8.88 10.82 -6.05
N ASN A 25 -9.82 10.02 -5.54
CA ASN A 25 -10.94 10.51 -4.73
C ASN A 25 -10.50 11.26 -3.46
N TYR A 26 -9.39 10.86 -2.83
CA TYR A 26 -8.82 11.62 -1.71
C TYR A 26 -8.36 13.01 -2.17
N ARG A 27 -7.59 13.08 -3.27
CA ARG A 27 -7.09 14.35 -3.81
C ARG A 27 -8.20 15.30 -4.24
N GLU A 28 -9.27 14.79 -4.88
CA GLU A 28 -10.43 15.60 -5.28
C GLU A 28 -11.14 16.26 -4.09
N ARG A 29 -11.01 15.68 -2.89
CA ARG A 29 -11.56 16.22 -1.65
C ARG A 29 -10.59 17.15 -0.92
N GLY A 30 -9.46 17.49 -1.55
CA GLY A 30 -8.39 18.27 -0.93
C GLY A 30 -7.60 17.50 0.12
N MET A 31 -7.73 16.17 0.18
CA MET A 31 -7.01 15.32 1.13
C MET A 31 -5.67 14.85 0.53
N HIS A 32 -4.66 14.72 1.38
CA HIS A 32 -3.33 14.29 0.99
C HIS A 32 -3.18 12.78 1.20
N SER A 33 -2.78 12.08 0.15
CA SER A 33 -2.52 10.64 0.22
C SER A 33 -1.12 10.31 -0.28
N LEU A 34 -0.53 9.28 0.33
CA LEU A 34 0.78 8.76 -0.02
C LEU A 34 0.62 7.35 -0.62
N ILE A 35 1.27 7.09 -1.74
CA ILE A 35 1.26 5.77 -2.39
C ILE A 35 2.65 5.15 -2.28
N TYR A 36 2.70 3.90 -1.88
CA TYR A 36 3.88 3.04 -1.91
C TYR A 36 3.72 1.91 -2.90
N THR A 37 4.82 1.49 -3.54
CA THR A 37 4.92 0.24 -4.30
C THR A 37 6.24 -0.47 -4.02
N ALA A 38 6.29 -1.77 -4.25
CA ALA A 38 7.48 -2.57 -3.99
C ALA A 38 8.62 -2.17 -4.93
N SER A 39 9.85 -2.04 -4.41
CA SER A 39 11.05 -1.77 -5.22
C SER A 39 11.39 -2.87 -6.22
N LEU A 40 10.80 -4.06 -6.05
CA LEU A 40 10.92 -5.22 -6.92
C LEU A 40 10.04 -5.12 -8.17
N ASP A 41 9.12 -4.16 -8.23
CA ASP A 41 8.22 -3.98 -9.36
C ASP A 41 8.77 -2.93 -10.35
N ASP A 42 9.42 -3.41 -11.41
CA ASP A 42 9.98 -2.59 -12.49
C ASP A 42 9.09 -2.56 -13.75
N ARG A 43 7.91 -3.20 -13.72
CA ARG A 43 7.09 -3.50 -14.91
C ARG A 43 6.59 -2.26 -15.67
N TYR A 44 6.46 -1.12 -14.99
CA TYR A 44 5.89 0.11 -15.58
C TYR A 44 6.69 1.38 -15.25
N GLY A 45 7.96 1.23 -14.85
CA GLY A 45 8.84 2.32 -14.44
C GLY A 45 8.97 2.44 -12.92
N ILE A 46 10.18 2.78 -12.49
CA ILE A 46 10.56 2.87 -11.08
C ILE A 46 9.79 4.03 -10.42
N GLY A 47 9.10 3.74 -9.31
CA GLY A 47 8.42 4.77 -8.50
C GLY A 47 7.06 5.22 -9.04
N LYS A 48 6.37 4.37 -9.81
CA LYS A 48 5.01 4.65 -10.28
C LYS A 48 4.10 3.44 -10.10
N VAL A 49 2.85 3.69 -9.75
CA VAL A 49 1.77 2.69 -9.85
C VAL A 49 1.01 2.95 -11.13
N THR A 50 0.87 1.92 -11.96
CA THR A 50 0.18 1.99 -13.25
C THR A 50 -0.93 0.96 -13.30
N SER A 51 -2.13 1.37 -13.70
CA SER A 51 -3.21 0.44 -14.05
C SER A 51 -3.21 0.09 -15.53
N ARG A 52 -3.87 -1.00 -15.86
CA ARG A 52 -4.00 -1.50 -17.25
C ARG A 52 -4.86 -0.66 -18.15
N ILE A 53 -5.73 0.15 -17.56
CA ILE A 53 -6.58 1.09 -18.30
C ILE A 53 -5.90 2.46 -18.46
N GLY A 54 -4.59 2.55 -18.15
CA GLY A 54 -3.77 3.74 -18.39
C GLY A 54 -3.77 4.77 -17.27
N LEU A 55 -4.36 4.48 -16.10
CA LEU A 55 -4.23 5.37 -14.94
C LEU A 55 -2.83 5.22 -14.34
N GLN A 56 -2.25 6.33 -13.87
CA GLN A 56 -0.94 6.33 -13.24
C GLN A 56 -0.89 7.33 -12.09
N ALA A 57 -0.06 7.05 -11.09
CA ALA A 57 0.35 8.01 -10.07
C ALA A 57 1.79 7.74 -9.61
N ASP A 58 2.46 8.79 -9.14
CA ASP A 58 3.76 8.66 -8.50
C ASP A 58 3.62 7.89 -7.18
N ALA A 59 4.61 7.04 -6.90
CA ALA A 59 4.65 6.21 -5.72
C ALA A 59 6.07 6.17 -5.14
N LYS A 60 6.15 6.17 -3.82
CA LYS A 60 7.40 5.86 -3.12
C LYS A 60 7.68 4.37 -3.20
N LEU A 61 8.96 4.01 -3.21
CA LEU A 61 9.36 2.62 -3.17
C LEU A 61 9.54 2.17 -1.72
N TYR A 62 9.14 0.93 -1.44
CA TYR A 62 9.60 0.22 -0.26
C TYR A 62 10.41 -1.02 -0.67
N SER A 63 11.53 -1.23 0.02
CA SER A 63 12.24 -2.50 0.04
C SER A 63 12.01 -3.17 1.40
N LYS A 64 12.52 -4.39 1.58
CA LYS A 64 12.37 -5.14 2.85
C LYS A 64 13.03 -4.44 4.05
N ASP A 65 14.01 -3.58 3.80
CA ASP A 65 14.80 -2.89 4.83
C ASP A 65 14.22 -1.53 5.21
N VAL A 66 13.20 -1.06 4.49
CA VAL A 66 12.54 0.22 4.80
C VAL A 66 11.65 0.05 6.04
N ASP A 67 11.89 0.89 7.04
CA ASP A 67 10.96 1.11 8.14
C ASP A 67 9.80 1.99 7.65
N LEU A 68 8.65 1.35 7.39
CA LEU A 68 7.48 2.05 6.86
C LEU A 68 6.88 3.03 7.86
N TYR A 69 6.91 2.69 9.16
CA TYR A 69 6.37 3.57 10.19
C TYR A 69 7.16 4.87 10.26
N ALA A 70 8.49 4.76 10.33
CA ALA A 70 9.38 5.93 10.38
C ALA A 70 9.24 6.79 9.11
N ALA A 71 9.22 6.17 7.93
CA ALA A 71 9.08 6.89 6.66
C ALA A 71 7.73 7.62 6.55
N ILE A 72 6.62 6.96 6.89
CA ILE A 72 5.28 7.55 6.87
C ILE A 72 5.15 8.66 7.91
N SER A 73 5.70 8.47 9.11
CA SER A 73 5.72 9.49 10.16
C SER A 73 6.47 10.74 9.72
N GLU A 74 7.63 10.58 9.08
CA GLU A 74 8.41 11.70 8.54
C GLU A 74 7.61 12.49 7.49
N ASP A 75 6.96 11.80 6.55
CA ASP A 75 6.12 12.45 5.54
C ASP A 75 4.91 13.14 6.16
N HIS A 76 4.25 12.50 7.12
CA HIS A 76 3.11 13.07 7.84
C HIS A 76 3.48 14.35 8.59
N ASN A 77 4.68 14.41 9.16
CA ASN A 77 5.18 15.58 9.87
C ASN A 77 5.52 16.75 8.92
N LYS A 78 5.93 16.46 7.68
CA LYS A 78 6.14 17.48 6.64
C LYS A 78 4.82 18.00 6.09
N GLN A 79 3.89 17.10 5.85
CA GLN A 79 2.56 17.41 5.35
C GLN A 79 1.59 16.36 5.88
N LYS A 80 0.54 16.81 6.56
CA LYS A 80 -0.48 15.93 7.13
C LYS A 80 -1.02 15.00 6.05
N LEU A 81 -0.84 13.69 6.26
CA LEU A 81 -1.41 12.63 5.45
C LEU A 81 -2.79 12.23 5.99
N ASP A 82 -3.74 12.09 5.07
CA ASP A 82 -5.09 11.62 5.36
C ASP A 82 -5.28 10.12 5.02
N CYS A 83 -4.39 9.55 4.21
CA CYS A 83 -4.41 8.13 3.84
C CYS A 83 -3.07 7.65 3.27
N VAL A 84 -2.74 6.38 3.54
CA VAL A 84 -1.63 5.68 2.90
C VAL A 84 -2.15 4.52 2.07
N PHE A 85 -1.66 4.40 0.84
CA PHE A 85 -1.93 3.30 -0.07
C PHE A 85 -0.68 2.45 -0.25
N ILE A 86 -0.80 1.14 -0.13
CA ILE A 86 0.30 0.19 -0.38
C ILE A 86 -0.08 -0.69 -1.58
N ASP A 87 0.64 -0.58 -2.69
CA ASP A 87 0.55 -1.51 -3.81
C ASP A 87 1.50 -2.70 -3.63
N GLU A 88 1.16 -3.80 -4.32
CA GLU A 88 1.91 -5.06 -4.30
C GLU A 88 2.22 -5.57 -2.87
N ALA A 89 1.26 -5.39 -1.95
CA ALA A 89 1.40 -5.60 -0.52
C ALA A 89 1.77 -7.03 -0.11
N GLN A 90 1.65 -8.01 -1.02
CA GLN A 90 2.13 -9.36 -0.78
C GLN A 90 3.65 -9.43 -0.55
N PHE A 91 4.42 -8.42 -0.97
CA PHE A 91 5.86 -8.35 -0.79
C PHE A 91 6.30 -7.71 0.53
N LEU A 92 5.35 -7.25 1.36
CA LEU A 92 5.65 -6.79 2.72
C LEU A 92 6.20 -7.93 3.58
N THR A 93 7.09 -7.60 4.50
CA THR A 93 7.51 -8.50 5.58
C THR A 93 6.52 -8.46 6.74
N LYS A 94 6.55 -9.45 7.63
CA LYS A 94 5.80 -9.41 8.90
C LYS A 94 5.98 -8.08 9.66
N GLN A 95 7.23 -7.63 9.75
CA GLN A 95 7.58 -6.40 10.48
C GLN A 95 6.94 -5.18 9.81
N GLN A 96 6.94 -5.12 8.49
CA GLN A 96 6.30 -4.04 7.76
C GLN A 96 4.78 -4.03 7.92
N VAL A 97 4.12 -5.20 7.92
CA VAL A 97 2.68 -5.25 8.23
C VAL A 97 2.42 -4.75 9.66
N ARG A 98 3.26 -5.12 10.62
CA ARG A 98 3.16 -4.60 12.00
C ARG A 98 3.34 -3.09 12.06
N GLN A 99 4.32 -2.54 11.36
CA GLN A 99 4.54 -1.09 11.25
C GLN A 99 3.32 -0.36 10.67
N LEU A 100 2.62 -0.96 9.70
CA LEU A 100 1.38 -0.39 9.16
C LEU A 100 0.23 -0.40 10.18
N VAL A 101 0.16 -1.41 11.05
CA VAL A 101 -0.75 -1.40 12.21
C VAL A 101 -0.40 -0.24 13.14
N ASP A 102 0.89 -0.08 13.45
CA ASP A 102 1.35 1.02 14.32
C ASP A 102 1.07 2.40 13.68
N VAL A 103 1.11 2.55 12.35
CA VAL A 103 0.67 3.78 11.64
C VAL A 103 -0.82 4.06 11.89
N VAL A 104 -1.66 3.03 11.84
CA VAL A 104 -3.10 3.16 12.09
C VAL A 104 -3.37 3.53 13.55
N ASP A 105 -2.71 2.88 14.49
CA ASP A 105 -2.96 3.05 15.92
C ASP A 105 -2.39 4.38 16.45
N GLU A 106 -1.13 4.67 16.14
CA GLU A 106 -0.39 5.80 16.71
C GLU A 106 -0.59 7.09 15.91
N LEU A 107 -0.53 7.01 14.57
CA LEU A 107 -0.67 8.20 13.71
C LEU A 107 -2.13 8.48 13.33
N ARG A 108 -3.03 7.52 13.55
CA ARG A 108 -4.46 7.61 13.18
C ARG A 108 -4.67 7.87 11.69
N ILE A 109 -3.79 7.31 10.86
CA ILE A 109 -3.88 7.40 9.40
C ILE A 109 -4.39 6.05 8.87
N PRO A 110 -5.48 6.01 8.09
CA PRO A 110 -5.93 4.76 7.48
C PRO A 110 -4.91 4.28 6.43
N VAL A 111 -4.73 2.96 6.37
CA VAL A 111 -3.83 2.31 5.43
C VAL A 111 -4.62 1.34 4.57
N LEU A 112 -4.57 1.50 3.25
CA LEU A 112 -5.24 0.61 2.29
C LEU A 112 -4.18 -0.16 1.50
N ALA A 113 -4.04 -1.44 1.80
CA ALA A 113 -3.09 -2.35 1.17
C ALA A 113 -3.76 -3.17 0.06
N TYR A 114 -3.09 -3.28 -1.09
CA TYR A 114 -3.55 -4.02 -2.26
C TYR A 114 -2.53 -5.08 -2.65
N GLY A 115 -2.95 -6.34 -2.79
CA GLY A 115 -2.00 -7.41 -3.09
C GLY A 115 -2.59 -8.74 -3.56
N LEU A 116 -1.73 -9.71 -3.80
CA LEU A 116 -2.10 -11.09 -4.10
C LEU A 116 -2.29 -11.90 -2.83
N ARG A 117 -3.34 -12.70 -2.73
CA ARG A 117 -3.55 -13.55 -1.55
C ARG A 117 -2.53 -14.69 -1.47
N THR A 118 -2.33 -15.37 -2.60
CA THR A 118 -1.53 -16.59 -2.71
C THR A 118 -0.66 -16.55 -3.95
N ASP A 119 0.43 -17.30 -3.93
CA ASP A 119 1.28 -17.55 -5.09
C ASP A 119 0.63 -18.56 -6.06
N PHE A 120 1.39 -18.99 -7.07
CA PHE A 120 0.94 -19.93 -8.09
C PHE A 120 0.81 -21.38 -7.59
N LEU A 121 1.40 -21.71 -6.43
CA LEU A 121 1.26 -23.01 -5.77
C LEU A 121 0.05 -23.03 -4.81
N GLY A 122 -0.58 -21.87 -4.58
CA GLY A 122 -1.70 -21.74 -3.66
C GLY A 122 -1.27 -21.42 -2.22
N GLU A 123 0.01 -21.17 -1.99
CA GLU A 123 0.55 -20.80 -0.68
C GLU A 123 0.42 -19.30 -0.45
N THR A 124 0.15 -18.89 0.79
CA THR A 124 0.04 -17.45 1.10
C THR A 124 1.41 -16.78 1.04
N PHE A 125 1.47 -15.60 0.42
CA PHE A 125 2.63 -14.72 0.57
C PHE A 125 2.75 -14.23 2.02
N GLU A 126 3.98 -13.93 2.46
CA GLU A 126 4.24 -13.48 3.83
C GLU A 126 3.43 -12.23 4.20
N GLY A 127 3.53 -11.16 3.40
CA GLY A 127 2.79 -9.91 3.65
C GLY A 127 1.29 -10.16 3.70
N SER A 128 0.77 -10.93 2.75
CA SER A 128 -0.65 -11.28 2.68
C SER A 128 -1.12 -12.14 3.84
N HIS A 129 -0.29 -13.05 4.33
CA HIS A 129 -0.59 -13.88 5.49
C HIS A 129 -0.84 -13.02 6.73
N TYR A 130 0.05 -12.06 7.01
CA TYR A 130 -0.09 -11.18 8.16
C TYR A 130 -1.17 -10.11 7.96
N LEU A 131 -1.36 -9.60 6.74
CA LEU A 131 -2.45 -8.69 6.43
C LEU A 131 -3.82 -9.36 6.64
N LEU A 132 -3.99 -10.62 6.26
CA LEU A 132 -5.21 -11.38 6.55
C LEU A 132 -5.45 -11.58 8.05
N ALA A 133 -4.38 -11.64 8.84
CA ALA A 133 -4.46 -11.87 10.28
C ALA A 133 -4.71 -10.59 11.09
N TRP A 134 -4.22 -9.43 10.61
CA TRP A 134 -4.16 -8.20 11.41
C TRP A 134 -4.91 -6.99 10.83
N ALA A 135 -5.35 -7.03 9.56
CA ALA A 135 -6.15 -5.96 8.95
C ALA A 135 -7.63 -6.07 9.31
#